data_AF-A0A2D6BUV9-F1
#
_entry.id   AF-A0A2D6BUV9-F1
#
_cell.length_a   1.000
_cell.length_b   1.000
_cell.length_c   1.000
_cell.angle_alpha   90.00
_cell.angle_beta   90.00
_cell.angle_gamma   90.00
#
_symmetry.space_group_name_H-M   'P 1'
#
loop_
_entity.id
_entity.type
_entity.pdbx_description
1 polymer ?
#
loop_
_entity_poly.entity_id
_entity_poly.type
_entity_poly.pdbx_seq_one_letter_code
_entity_poly.pdbx_strand_id
1 'polypeptide(L)'
;MELSPSPASPGEAPNVGCRASPRVDVPRRRVRDEKLGASRRRCAVPRPYLPVRHGSRCRGSRSAGTRHVDCIFRTSRVEGRRRALASLKKILVATDFSSGAEQAAEVAIAWAERLGAELHWVHGVEHLPASTPPSAAPLIASYVERARQQGRDSLAAAVERARARGLSSEMHMVDAPAAGGVVGLAKELAADCVIVGSRGHSALQQLVLGSVAERIVRDAPCRVLVVRGKHHPAEPGTIVFGDDLSELSLAARGDAFDLAHVLGARLDVVHAPDLGIPYFSSMALALPSRLFDELRTESAEQIDAFAADAPGDVEISKVIAHDKPAHAICERVKQVDAGLAIVGTRSLTDLERVLLGSVADRVVRHATCSVLVVR
;
A
#
# COMPACT_ATOMS: atom_id res chain seq x y z
N MET A 1 -19.25 -17.94 61.14
CA MET A 1 -18.06 -17.05 61.21
C MET A 1 -17.39 -17.13 59.86
N GLU A 2 -17.26 -16.13 59.01
CA GLU A 2 -17.75 -14.74 58.88
C GLU A 2 -17.67 -14.49 57.36
N LEU A 3 -18.80 -14.21 56.70
CA LEU A 3 -19.19 -12.91 56.14
C LEU A 3 -18.26 -12.35 55.05
N SER A 4 -18.81 -12.36 53.83
CA SER A 4 -18.46 -11.52 52.68
C SER A 4 -18.49 -10.02 53.02
N PRO A 5 -18.00 -9.16 52.10
CA PRO A 5 -18.89 -8.08 51.65
C PRO A 5 -18.96 -7.87 50.13
N SER A 6 -20.11 -7.31 49.78
CA SER A 6 -20.69 -6.93 48.48
C SER A 6 -20.06 -5.64 47.88
N PRO A 7 -20.35 -5.28 46.62
CA PRO A 7 -19.69 -4.18 45.89
C PRO A 7 -20.40 -2.83 46.10
N ALA A 8 -19.64 -1.73 45.98
CA ALA A 8 -20.16 -0.38 45.98
C ALA A 8 -20.36 0.15 44.55
N SER A 9 -21.52 0.74 44.30
CA SER A 9 -21.94 1.46 43.09
C SER A 9 -21.97 2.99 43.37
N PRO A 10 -22.24 3.88 42.38
CA PRO A 10 -21.43 5.06 42.11
C PRO A 10 -21.86 6.33 42.85
N GLY A 11 -20.90 7.19 43.18
CA GLY A 11 -21.13 8.50 43.81
C GLY A 11 -21.18 9.64 42.79
N GLU A 12 -22.18 10.50 42.98
CA GLU A 12 -22.54 11.69 42.22
C GLU A 12 -21.45 12.76 42.10
N ALA A 13 -21.54 13.51 41.00
CA ALA A 13 -20.81 14.73 40.72
C ALA A 13 -21.26 15.91 41.61
N PRO A 14 -20.34 16.83 42.01
CA PRO A 14 -20.73 18.17 42.40
C PRO A 14 -20.60 19.15 41.23
N ASN A 15 -21.75 19.75 40.95
CA ASN A 15 -22.02 20.91 40.14
C ASN A 15 -21.13 22.10 40.59
N VAL A 16 -20.23 22.61 39.72
CA VAL A 16 -19.52 23.88 39.96
C VAL A 16 -19.82 24.83 38.80
N GLY A 17 -20.50 25.91 39.16
CA GLY A 17 -21.20 26.79 38.25
C GLY A 17 -20.34 27.65 37.34
N CYS A 18 -20.99 28.07 36.27
CA CYS A 18 -20.57 29.11 35.34
C CYS A 18 -20.12 30.37 36.09
N ARG A 19 -18.83 30.72 35.97
CA ARG A 19 -18.35 32.08 36.22
C ARG A 19 -18.15 32.78 34.89
N ALA A 20 -18.89 33.88 34.72
CA ALA A 20 -18.80 34.81 33.63
C ALA A 20 -17.37 35.37 33.47
N SER A 21 -16.87 35.36 32.24
CA SER A 21 -15.61 35.99 31.86
C SER A 21 -15.75 37.52 31.92
N PRO A 22 -14.78 38.25 32.50
CA PRO A 22 -14.79 39.72 32.44
C PRO A 22 -14.45 40.21 31.03
N ARG A 23 -15.26 41.16 30.54
CA ARG A 23 -15.03 41.93 29.32
C ARG A 23 -13.70 42.67 29.44
N VAL A 24 -12.79 42.43 28.50
CA VAL A 24 -11.56 43.21 28.35
C VAL A 24 -11.81 44.30 27.31
N ASP A 25 -11.78 45.56 27.78
CA ASP A 25 -11.79 46.76 26.95
C ASP A 25 -10.51 46.85 26.11
N VAL A 26 -10.67 47.04 24.80
CA VAL A 26 -9.58 47.29 23.86
C VAL A 26 -9.44 48.79 23.62
N PRO A 27 -8.32 49.46 23.98
CA PRO A 27 -8.13 50.86 23.68
C PRO A 27 -7.71 51.04 22.21
N ARG A 28 -8.48 51.84 21.47
CA ARG A 28 -8.11 52.35 20.13
C ARG A 28 -6.93 53.32 20.25
N ARG A 29 -5.74 52.93 19.80
CA ARG A 29 -4.63 53.86 19.57
C ARG A 29 -4.51 54.21 18.08
N ARG A 30 -4.69 55.50 17.77
CA ARG A 30 -4.21 56.15 16.55
C ARG A 30 -2.68 56.13 16.55
N VAL A 31 -2.06 55.77 15.43
CA VAL A 31 -0.64 56.01 15.17
C VAL A 31 -0.52 56.87 13.92
N ARG A 32 0.29 57.92 14.06
CA ARG A 32 0.58 58.99 13.11
C ARG A 32 1.50 58.50 12.00
N ASP A 33 1.35 59.10 10.83
CA ASP A 33 2.32 59.11 9.74
C ASP A 33 3.61 59.81 10.17
N GLU A 34 4.75 59.13 10.05
CA GLU A 34 6.06 59.77 9.93
C GLU A 34 6.85 59.13 8.78
N LYS A 35 7.27 60.00 7.86
CA LYS A 35 8.19 59.75 6.75
C LYS A 35 9.64 59.69 7.26
N LEU A 36 10.48 58.92 6.57
CA LEU A 36 11.95 59.02 6.34
C LEU A 36 12.45 57.57 6.11
N GLY A 37 13.36 57.19 5.23
CA GLY A 37 14.31 57.85 4.33
C GLY A 37 15.05 56.72 3.58
N ALA A 38 15.71 57.06 2.48
CA ALA A 38 16.21 56.15 1.45
C ALA A 38 17.35 55.19 1.84
N SER A 39 17.43 54.03 1.15
CA SER A 39 18.67 53.43 0.59
C SER A 39 18.38 52.00 0.10
N ARG A 40 18.20 51.80 -1.22
CA ARG A 40 18.14 50.46 -1.84
C ARG A 40 19.46 50.17 -2.55
N ARG A 41 20.31 49.35 -1.94
CA ARG A 41 21.38 48.63 -2.65
C ARG A 41 20.77 47.42 -3.35
N ARG A 42 21.09 47.28 -4.64
CA ARG A 42 20.69 46.17 -5.51
C ARG A 42 21.52 44.94 -5.16
N CYS A 43 20.88 43.83 -4.85
CA CYS A 43 21.46 42.49 -5.01
C CYS A 43 20.58 41.73 -6.01
N ALA A 44 21.23 41.24 -7.06
CA ALA A 44 20.62 40.50 -8.16
C ALA A 44 20.24 39.09 -7.72
N VAL A 45 19.03 38.65 -8.10
CA VAL A 45 18.58 37.25 -7.98
C VAL A 45 18.44 36.71 -9.41
N PRO A 46 18.96 35.51 -9.74
CA PRO A 46 18.93 34.97 -11.10
C PRO A 46 17.51 34.59 -11.54
N ARG A 47 17.19 34.89 -12.80
CA ARG A 47 15.92 34.57 -13.48
C ARG A 47 15.76 33.05 -13.66
N PRO A 48 14.59 32.46 -13.38
CA PRO A 48 14.27 31.13 -13.88
C PRO A 48 13.90 31.16 -15.37
N TYR A 49 14.40 30.14 -16.06
CA TYR A 49 14.15 29.77 -17.45
C TYR A 49 12.64 29.58 -17.72
N LEU A 50 12.12 30.18 -18.80
CA LEU A 50 10.76 29.95 -19.31
C LEU A 50 10.85 29.12 -20.60
N PRO A 51 10.12 28.00 -20.75
CA PRO A 51 10.02 27.31 -22.02
C PRO A 51 9.05 28.03 -22.97
N VAL A 52 9.47 28.09 -24.23
CA VAL A 52 8.78 28.69 -25.37
C VAL A 52 7.45 27.96 -25.63
N ARG A 53 6.32 28.67 -25.57
CA ARG A 53 5.02 28.17 -26.06
C ARG A 53 4.80 28.59 -27.50
N HIS A 54 4.55 27.61 -28.36
CA HIS A 54 3.98 27.81 -29.69
C HIS A 54 2.58 28.43 -29.59
N GLY A 55 2.36 29.48 -30.39
CA GLY A 55 1.16 30.29 -30.35
C GLY A 55 -0.06 29.64 -31.00
N SER A 56 -1.22 29.92 -30.42
CA SER A 56 -2.46 30.07 -31.16
C SER A 56 -3.15 31.34 -30.68
N ARG A 57 -3.44 32.23 -31.64
CA ARG A 57 -4.07 33.53 -31.45
C ARG A 57 -5.54 33.35 -31.06
N CYS A 58 -5.98 34.01 -30.00
CA CYS A 58 -7.39 34.37 -29.82
C CYS A 58 -7.49 35.88 -29.56
N ARG A 59 -8.25 36.57 -30.41
CA ARG A 59 -8.59 38.00 -30.30
C ARG A 59 -9.47 38.22 -29.08
N GLY A 60 -9.29 39.35 -28.41
CA GLY A 60 -9.78 39.57 -27.05
C GLY A 60 -11.14 40.25 -26.91
N SER A 61 -11.48 40.51 -25.64
CA SER A 61 -12.20 41.68 -25.15
C SER A 61 -11.92 41.79 -23.65
N ARG A 62 -11.63 43.01 -23.18
CA ARG A 62 -11.36 43.33 -21.77
C ARG A 62 -12.68 43.55 -21.04
N SER A 63 -12.84 42.92 -19.87
CA SER A 63 -13.54 43.49 -18.72
C SER A 63 -13.09 42.78 -17.44
N ALA A 64 -12.72 43.58 -16.45
CA ALA A 64 -12.19 43.16 -15.16
C ALA A 64 -13.30 42.66 -14.23
N GLY A 65 -13.00 41.65 -13.42
CA GLY A 65 -13.86 41.19 -12.33
C GLY A 65 -13.44 39.82 -11.81
N THR A 66 -13.00 39.77 -10.55
CA THR A 66 -13.06 38.59 -9.65
C THR A 66 -12.58 37.25 -10.23
N ARG A 67 -11.31 36.91 -10.01
CA ARG A 67 -10.78 35.55 -10.23
C ARG A 67 -11.33 34.61 -9.14
N HIS A 68 -12.45 33.97 -9.44
CA HIS A 68 -12.81 32.67 -8.88
C HIS A 68 -11.70 31.67 -9.22
N VAL A 69 -11.36 30.83 -8.24
CA VAL A 69 -10.46 29.69 -8.42
C VAL A 69 -11.27 28.57 -9.08
N ASP A 70 -11.71 28.79 -10.32
CA ASP A 70 -12.21 27.72 -11.19
C ASP A 70 -11.01 27.10 -11.92
N CYS A 71 -10.15 26.43 -11.14
CA CYS A 71 -9.08 25.63 -11.72
C CYS A 71 -9.60 24.22 -12.01
N ILE A 72 -10.23 24.08 -13.18
CA ILE A 72 -10.07 22.92 -14.07
C ILE A 72 -10.38 21.57 -13.39
N PHE A 73 -11.64 21.35 -13.01
CA PHE A 73 -12.25 20.01 -13.10
C PHE A 73 -12.57 19.71 -14.57
N ARG A 74 -11.54 19.57 -15.40
CA ARG A 74 -11.71 18.86 -16.67
C ARG A 74 -11.53 17.39 -16.35
N THR A 75 -12.66 16.71 -16.23
CA THR A 75 -12.77 15.25 -16.34
C THR A 75 -12.26 14.82 -17.71
N SER A 76 -10.94 14.81 -17.91
CA SER A 76 -10.36 13.88 -18.85
C SER A 76 -10.68 12.51 -18.29
N ARG A 77 -11.69 11.86 -18.86
CA ARG A 77 -11.82 10.40 -18.81
C ARG A 77 -10.51 9.85 -19.35
N VAL A 78 -9.53 9.66 -18.47
CA VAL A 78 -8.38 8.83 -18.76
C VAL A 78 -8.98 7.44 -18.86
N GLU A 79 -9.13 6.96 -20.09
CA GLU A 79 -9.41 5.57 -20.44
C GLU A 79 -8.22 4.66 -20.07
N GLY A 80 -7.65 4.88 -18.88
CA GLY A 80 -6.74 3.97 -18.21
C GLY A 80 -7.58 2.80 -17.74
N ARG A 81 -7.46 1.68 -18.47
CA ARG A 81 -8.15 0.42 -18.20
C ARG A 81 -8.30 0.15 -16.71
N ARG A 82 -9.53 0.27 -16.19
CA ARG A 82 -9.98 -0.39 -14.96
C ARG A 82 -9.67 -1.88 -15.10
N ARG A 83 -8.55 -2.35 -14.53
CA ARG A 83 -8.41 -3.77 -14.20
C ARG A 83 -8.70 -3.92 -12.71
N ALA A 84 -10.00 -3.86 -12.43
CA ALA A 84 -10.62 -4.34 -11.21
C ALA A 84 -10.19 -5.78 -10.92
N LEU A 85 -10.40 -6.27 -9.70
CA LEU A 85 -10.03 -7.62 -9.26
C LEU A 85 -10.66 -8.75 -10.08
N ALA A 86 -11.72 -8.44 -10.85
CA ALA A 86 -12.21 -9.26 -11.97
C ALA A 86 -11.13 -9.62 -13.01
N SER A 87 -9.95 -9.00 -12.92
CA SER A 87 -8.77 -9.32 -13.70
C SER A 87 -7.81 -10.29 -13.00
N LEU A 88 -7.99 -10.74 -11.76
CA LEU A 88 -7.13 -11.75 -11.14
C LEU A 88 -7.43 -13.14 -11.72
N LYS A 89 -7.12 -13.31 -13.01
CA LYS A 89 -7.38 -14.55 -13.73
C LYS A 89 -6.19 -15.49 -13.65
N LYS A 90 -4.96 -14.94 -13.60
CA LYS A 90 -3.72 -15.73 -13.53
C LYS A 90 -2.94 -15.42 -12.27
N ILE A 91 -2.83 -16.42 -11.40
CA ILE A 91 -2.06 -16.33 -10.16
C ILE A 91 -0.78 -17.14 -10.31
N LEU A 92 0.37 -16.48 -10.20
CA LEU A 92 1.68 -17.12 -10.17
C LEU A 92 2.10 -17.36 -8.71
N VAL A 93 2.32 -18.60 -8.32
CA VAL A 93 2.74 -19.00 -6.98
C VAL A 93 4.22 -19.33 -6.97
N ALA A 94 5.02 -18.50 -6.31
CA ALA A 94 6.44 -18.72 -6.16
C ALA A 94 6.73 -19.58 -4.92
N THR A 95 7.39 -20.73 -5.12
CA THR A 95 7.63 -21.68 -4.04
C THR A 95 9.07 -22.18 -3.99
N ASP A 96 9.62 -22.25 -2.78
CA ASP A 96 10.84 -22.98 -2.42
C ASP A 96 10.52 -24.20 -1.52
N PHE A 97 9.23 -24.54 -1.41
CA PHE A 97 8.66 -25.60 -0.57
C PHE A 97 8.98 -25.46 0.93
N SER A 98 9.38 -24.28 1.38
CA SER A 98 9.47 -23.96 2.81
C SER A 98 8.06 -23.85 3.42
N SER A 99 7.98 -23.86 4.75
CA SER A 99 6.70 -23.66 5.45
C SER A 99 6.03 -22.31 5.12
N GLY A 100 6.81 -21.27 4.83
CA GLY A 100 6.29 -19.98 4.39
C GLY A 100 5.73 -20.03 2.97
N ALA A 101 6.38 -20.75 2.07
CA ALA A 101 5.87 -20.99 0.72
C ALA A 101 4.62 -21.89 0.72
N GLU A 102 4.55 -22.86 1.63
CA GLU A 102 3.39 -23.73 1.80
C GLU A 102 2.15 -22.97 2.30
N GLN A 103 2.33 -22.03 3.23
CA GLN A 103 1.27 -21.09 3.61
C GLN A 103 0.80 -20.27 2.40
N ALA A 104 1.73 -19.80 1.57
CA ALA A 104 1.41 -19.06 0.36
C ALA A 104 0.65 -19.93 -0.68
N ALA A 105 0.98 -21.22 -0.76
CA ALA A 105 0.30 -22.18 -1.62
C ALA A 105 -1.17 -22.37 -1.24
N GLU A 106 -1.48 -22.59 0.03
CA GLU A 106 -2.87 -22.75 0.49
C GLU A 106 -3.70 -21.48 0.27
N VAL A 107 -3.08 -20.30 0.49
CA VAL A 107 -3.72 -19.01 0.18
C VAL A 107 -4.01 -18.87 -1.30
N ALA A 108 -3.08 -19.24 -2.17
CA ALA A 108 -3.26 -19.16 -3.61
C ALA A 108 -4.41 -20.06 -4.09
N ILE A 109 -4.51 -21.27 -3.56
CA ILE A 109 -5.62 -22.19 -3.86
C ILE A 109 -6.96 -21.57 -3.42
N ALA A 110 -7.05 -21.07 -2.18
CA ALA A 110 -8.28 -20.46 -1.69
C ALA A 110 -8.68 -19.19 -2.47
N TRP A 111 -7.70 -18.36 -2.87
CA TRP A 111 -7.94 -17.20 -3.72
C TRP A 111 -8.43 -17.63 -5.11
N ALA A 112 -7.81 -18.65 -5.71
CA ALA A 112 -8.21 -19.18 -7.00
C ALA A 112 -9.63 -19.77 -6.98
N GLU A 113 -10.03 -20.46 -5.91
CA GLU A 113 -11.40 -20.96 -5.74
C GLU A 113 -12.43 -19.83 -5.69
N ARG A 114 -12.17 -18.77 -4.92
CA ARG A 114 -13.10 -17.64 -4.78
C ARG A 114 -13.16 -16.75 -6.02
N LEU A 115 -12.05 -16.63 -6.75
CA LEU A 115 -11.90 -15.72 -7.89
C LEU A 115 -12.06 -16.41 -9.25
N GLY A 116 -12.10 -17.74 -9.29
CA GLY A 116 -12.09 -18.52 -10.53
C GLY A 116 -10.79 -18.35 -11.33
N ALA A 117 -9.65 -18.26 -10.63
CA ALA A 117 -8.35 -18.02 -11.26
C ALA A 117 -7.61 -19.31 -11.62
N GLU A 118 -6.77 -19.26 -12.65
CA GLU A 118 -5.79 -20.31 -12.97
C GLU A 118 -4.51 -20.14 -12.14
N LEU A 119 -3.94 -21.26 -11.71
CA LEU A 119 -2.74 -21.32 -10.88
C LEU A 119 -1.52 -21.77 -11.69
N HIS A 120 -0.51 -20.92 -11.74
CA HIS A 120 0.80 -21.25 -12.27
C HIS A 120 1.78 -21.39 -11.09
N TRP A 121 2.39 -22.56 -10.92
CA TRP A 121 3.36 -22.80 -9.86
C TRP A 121 4.77 -22.67 -10.40
N VAL A 122 5.63 -21.89 -9.76
CA VAL A 122 7.02 -21.70 -10.19
C VAL A 122 8.03 -22.04 -9.11
N HIS A 123 9.01 -22.84 -9.49
CA HIS A 123 10.19 -23.14 -8.68
C HIS A 123 11.45 -22.86 -9.48
N GLY A 124 12.36 -22.08 -8.90
CA GLY A 124 13.65 -21.76 -9.50
C GLY A 124 14.74 -22.70 -9.02
N VAL A 125 15.52 -23.24 -9.95
CA VAL A 125 16.75 -23.99 -9.63
C VAL A 125 17.96 -23.21 -10.11
N GLU A 126 18.87 -22.93 -9.19
CA GLU A 126 20.10 -22.22 -9.52
C GLU A 126 21.07 -23.12 -10.29
N HIS A 127 21.70 -22.54 -11.30
CA HIS A 127 22.77 -23.18 -12.04
C HIS A 127 24.04 -23.31 -11.19
N LEU A 128 24.92 -24.21 -11.65
CA LEU A 128 26.30 -24.27 -11.17
C LEU A 128 26.94 -22.86 -11.23
N PRO A 129 27.49 -22.36 -10.13
CA PRO A 129 28.27 -21.12 -10.17
C PRO A 129 29.37 -21.24 -11.21
N ALA A 130 29.58 -20.21 -12.03
CA ALA A 130 30.62 -20.19 -13.06
C ALA A 130 32.04 -20.38 -12.48
N SER A 131 32.21 -20.15 -11.18
CA SER A 131 33.45 -20.36 -10.41
C SER A 131 33.66 -21.81 -9.96
N THR A 132 32.77 -22.76 -10.32
CA THR A 132 32.87 -24.16 -9.90
C THR A 132 34.12 -24.82 -10.50
N PRO A 133 35.05 -25.35 -9.68
CA PRO A 133 36.23 -26.05 -10.18
C PRO A 133 35.84 -27.31 -11.00
N PRO A 134 36.58 -27.65 -12.08
CA PRO A 134 36.27 -28.83 -12.90
C PRO A 134 36.20 -30.15 -12.11
N SER A 135 37.01 -30.28 -11.05
CA SER A 135 37.02 -31.46 -10.17
C SER A 135 35.74 -31.60 -9.33
N ALA A 136 35.07 -30.49 -9.01
CA ALA A 136 33.82 -30.49 -8.26
C ALA A 136 32.58 -30.56 -9.17
N ALA A 137 32.72 -30.23 -10.47
CA ALA A 137 31.60 -30.10 -11.39
C ALA A 137 30.68 -31.35 -11.47
N PRO A 138 31.18 -32.60 -11.54
CA PRO A 138 30.30 -33.78 -11.60
C PRO A 138 29.45 -33.96 -10.33
N LEU A 139 30.04 -33.69 -9.16
CA LEU A 139 29.34 -33.80 -7.88
C LEU A 139 28.24 -32.75 -7.78
N ILE A 140 28.54 -31.48 -8.07
CA ILE A 140 27.53 -30.42 -7.99
C ILE A 140 26.47 -30.61 -9.08
N ALA A 141 26.82 -31.06 -10.29
CA ALA A 141 25.85 -31.39 -11.33
C ALA A 141 24.85 -32.47 -10.87
N SER A 142 25.35 -33.53 -10.21
CA SER A 142 24.47 -34.58 -9.65
C SER A 142 23.55 -34.05 -8.54
N TYR A 143 24.04 -33.10 -7.73
CA TYR A 143 23.24 -32.43 -6.70
C TYR A 143 22.13 -31.56 -7.32
N VAL A 144 22.48 -30.76 -8.33
CA VAL A 144 21.52 -29.91 -9.06
C VAL A 144 20.46 -30.77 -9.73
N GLU A 145 20.81 -31.89 -10.38
CA GLU A 145 19.82 -32.78 -10.99
C GLU A 145 18.86 -33.40 -9.97
N ARG A 146 19.36 -33.78 -8.78
CA ARG A 146 18.49 -34.25 -7.69
C ARG A 146 17.57 -33.15 -7.19
N ALA A 147 18.08 -31.92 -7.00
CA ALA A 147 17.27 -30.77 -6.60
C ALA A 147 16.21 -30.44 -7.66
N ARG A 148 16.56 -30.50 -8.95
CA ARG A 148 15.61 -30.37 -10.06
C ARG A 148 14.52 -31.43 -10.02
N GLN A 149 14.87 -32.69 -9.79
CA GLN A 149 13.89 -33.76 -9.71
C GLN A 149 12.95 -33.57 -8.52
N GLN A 150 13.48 -33.28 -7.33
CA GLN A 150 12.69 -33.01 -6.13
C GLN A 150 11.75 -31.80 -6.32
N GLY A 151 12.24 -30.74 -6.96
CA GLY A 151 11.43 -29.58 -7.29
C GLY A 151 10.29 -29.91 -8.26
N ARG A 152 10.57 -30.72 -9.30
CA ARG A 152 9.53 -31.21 -10.23
C ARG A 152 8.47 -32.04 -9.51
N ASP A 153 8.88 -32.99 -8.66
CA ASP A 153 7.95 -33.84 -7.93
C ASP A 153 7.08 -33.02 -6.97
N SER A 154 7.67 -32.02 -6.31
CA SER A 154 6.96 -31.13 -5.39
C SER A 154 5.99 -30.18 -6.11
N LEU A 155 6.38 -29.64 -7.28
CA LEU A 155 5.47 -28.87 -8.14
C LEU A 155 4.31 -29.73 -8.65
N ALA A 156 4.58 -30.96 -9.09
CA ALA A 156 3.55 -31.87 -9.54
C ALA A 156 2.53 -32.14 -8.42
N ALA A 157 2.99 -32.37 -7.19
CA ALA A 157 2.11 -32.51 -6.05
C ALA A 157 1.26 -31.25 -5.78
N ALA A 158 1.82 -30.04 -5.91
CA ALA A 158 1.07 -28.79 -5.76
C ALA A 158 -0.01 -28.62 -6.84
N VAL A 159 0.31 -28.93 -8.09
CA VAL A 159 -0.64 -28.93 -9.22
C VAL A 159 -1.77 -29.91 -8.98
N GLU A 160 -1.46 -31.15 -8.58
CA GLU A 160 -2.49 -32.17 -8.34
C GLU A 160 -3.39 -31.80 -7.15
N ARG A 161 -2.85 -31.17 -6.09
CA ARG A 161 -3.66 -30.62 -5.00
C ARG A 161 -4.65 -29.56 -5.50
N ALA A 162 -4.22 -28.65 -6.37
CA ALA A 162 -5.10 -27.63 -6.95
C ALA A 162 -6.17 -28.26 -7.87
N ARG A 163 -5.77 -29.20 -8.74
CA ARG A 163 -6.69 -29.89 -9.67
C ARG A 163 -7.72 -30.74 -8.93
N ALA A 164 -7.36 -31.35 -7.81
CA ALA A 164 -8.30 -32.08 -6.95
C ALA A 164 -9.42 -31.18 -6.40
N ARG A 165 -9.20 -29.86 -6.35
CA ARG A 165 -10.23 -28.86 -6.00
C ARG A 165 -10.91 -28.23 -7.23
N GLY A 166 -10.70 -28.78 -8.42
CA GLY A 166 -11.34 -28.34 -9.67
C GLY A 166 -10.69 -27.12 -10.34
N LEU A 167 -9.47 -26.72 -9.94
CA LEU A 167 -8.79 -25.56 -10.50
C LEU A 167 -7.95 -25.90 -11.73
N SER A 168 -7.88 -24.96 -12.68
CA SER A 168 -6.87 -24.98 -13.74
C SER A 168 -5.49 -24.75 -13.14
N SER A 169 -4.53 -25.64 -13.39
CA SER A 169 -3.21 -25.53 -12.78
C SER A 169 -2.08 -26.11 -13.63
N GLU A 170 -0.97 -25.36 -13.68
CA GLU A 170 0.25 -25.65 -14.44
C GLU A 170 1.51 -25.46 -13.58
N MET A 171 2.56 -26.23 -13.86
CA MET A 171 3.86 -26.10 -13.21
C MET A 171 4.94 -25.56 -14.15
N HIS A 172 5.86 -24.78 -13.59
CA HIS A 172 6.93 -24.08 -14.30
C HIS A 172 8.24 -24.24 -13.54
N MET A 173 9.20 -24.95 -14.13
CA MET A 173 10.57 -25.01 -13.64
C MET A 173 11.38 -23.92 -14.34
N VAL A 174 12.04 -23.04 -13.58
CA VAL A 174 12.88 -21.98 -14.14
C VAL A 174 14.34 -22.15 -13.76
N ASP A 175 15.20 -22.15 -14.77
CA ASP A 175 16.65 -22.26 -14.61
C ASP A 175 17.27 -20.85 -14.45
N ALA A 176 16.91 -20.15 -13.38
CA ALA A 176 17.34 -18.78 -13.09
C ALA A 176 17.38 -18.51 -11.58
N PRO A 177 18.11 -17.47 -11.12
CA PRO A 177 18.02 -17.02 -9.73
C PRO A 177 16.55 -16.77 -9.35
N ALA A 178 16.12 -17.29 -8.19
CA ALA A 178 14.71 -17.47 -7.86
C ALA A 178 13.82 -16.24 -8.16
N ALA A 179 14.19 -15.05 -7.64
CA ALA A 179 13.43 -13.83 -7.87
C ALA A 179 13.38 -13.41 -9.35
N GLY A 180 14.51 -13.55 -10.08
CA GLY A 180 14.58 -13.21 -11.49
C GLY A 180 13.74 -14.13 -12.36
N GLY A 181 13.76 -15.43 -12.08
CA GLY A 181 12.92 -16.43 -12.75
C GLY A 181 11.43 -16.17 -12.53
N VAL A 182 11.03 -15.89 -11.29
CA VAL A 182 9.64 -15.55 -10.96
C VAL A 182 9.17 -14.29 -11.69
N VAL A 183 9.95 -13.21 -11.64
CA VAL A 183 9.59 -11.93 -12.30
C VAL A 183 9.55 -12.08 -13.82
N GLY A 184 10.49 -12.82 -14.39
CA GLY A 184 10.52 -13.12 -15.82
C GLY A 184 9.28 -13.88 -16.28
N LEU A 185 8.93 -14.95 -15.55
CA LEU A 185 7.75 -15.75 -15.86
C LEU A 185 6.43 -14.99 -15.63
N ALA A 186 6.36 -14.16 -14.58
CA ALA A 186 5.19 -13.29 -14.34
C ALA A 186 4.93 -12.36 -15.54
N LYS A 187 6.00 -11.84 -16.16
CA LYS A 187 5.91 -11.01 -17.37
C LYS A 187 5.48 -11.83 -18.59
N GLU A 188 6.08 -13.01 -18.77
CA GLU A 188 5.77 -13.92 -19.90
C GLU A 188 4.31 -14.37 -19.90
N LEU A 189 3.81 -14.82 -18.75
CA LEU A 189 2.43 -15.27 -18.59
C LEU A 189 1.42 -14.12 -18.54
N ALA A 190 1.89 -12.87 -18.48
CA ALA A 190 1.09 -11.70 -18.12
C ALA A 190 0.26 -11.95 -16.85
N ALA A 191 0.91 -12.51 -15.82
CA ALA A 191 0.28 -12.86 -14.55
C ALA A 191 -0.33 -11.62 -13.90
N ASP A 192 -1.51 -11.78 -13.31
CA ASP A 192 -2.25 -10.68 -12.68
C ASP A 192 -1.81 -10.47 -11.22
N CYS A 193 -1.35 -11.54 -10.56
CA CYS A 193 -0.77 -11.51 -9.22
C CYS A 193 0.32 -12.57 -9.05
N VAL A 194 1.38 -12.22 -8.33
CA VAL A 194 2.34 -13.16 -7.73
C VAL A 194 2.03 -13.34 -6.26
N ILE A 195 1.86 -14.59 -5.82
CA ILE A 195 1.73 -14.96 -4.42
C ILE A 195 3.04 -15.61 -3.96
N VAL A 196 3.61 -15.11 -2.87
CA VAL A 196 4.89 -15.57 -2.33
C VAL A 196 4.87 -15.56 -0.80
N GLY A 197 5.54 -16.54 -0.20
CA GLY A 197 5.79 -16.52 1.25
C GLY A 197 6.72 -15.38 1.65
N SER A 198 6.53 -14.81 2.84
CA SER A 198 7.44 -13.79 3.36
C SER A 198 8.88 -14.27 3.58
N ARG A 199 9.08 -15.57 3.75
CA ARG A 199 10.36 -16.20 4.13
C ARG A 199 10.53 -17.54 3.43
N GLY A 200 11.80 -17.93 3.29
CA GLY A 200 12.23 -19.26 2.87
C GLY A 200 12.98 -20.00 3.98
N HIS A 201 13.84 -20.93 3.61
CA HIS A 201 14.57 -21.80 4.54
C HIS A 201 15.57 -21.09 5.49
N SER A 202 16.00 -19.86 5.19
CA SER A 202 17.10 -19.18 5.90
C SER A 202 16.70 -18.18 7.00
N ALA A 203 15.39 -17.96 7.25
CA ALA A 203 14.93 -16.86 8.11
C ALA A 203 14.17 -17.32 9.38
N LEU A 204 14.79 -17.16 10.55
CA LEU A 204 14.27 -17.63 11.85
C LEU A 204 13.25 -16.68 12.53
N GLN A 205 13.13 -15.43 12.12
CA GLN A 205 12.24 -14.44 12.75
C GLN A 205 10.96 -14.20 11.94
N GLN A 206 9.82 -14.04 12.61
CA GLN A 206 8.49 -13.91 11.97
C GLN A 206 8.26 -12.60 11.20
N LEU A 207 9.09 -11.56 11.40
CA LEU A 207 8.93 -10.22 10.79
C LEU A 207 9.97 -9.89 9.71
N VAL A 208 10.80 -10.84 9.29
CA VAL A 208 11.85 -10.59 8.29
C VAL A 208 11.32 -10.92 6.89
N LEU A 209 11.35 -9.94 5.99
CA LEU A 209 11.12 -10.16 4.56
C LEU A 209 12.36 -10.80 3.93
N GLY A 210 12.19 -11.97 3.31
CA GLY A 210 13.26 -12.66 2.59
C GLY A 210 13.72 -11.90 1.34
N SER A 211 15.00 -12.05 0.97
CA SER A 211 15.59 -11.35 -0.18
C SER A 211 14.88 -11.65 -1.52
N VAL A 212 14.39 -12.88 -1.69
CA VAL A 212 13.62 -13.28 -2.88
C VAL A 212 12.28 -12.55 -2.92
N ALA A 213 11.50 -12.60 -1.83
CA ALA A 213 10.23 -11.90 -1.73
C ALA A 213 10.39 -10.38 -1.89
N GLU A 214 11.41 -9.78 -1.27
CA GLU A 214 11.73 -8.37 -1.43
C GLU A 214 11.97 -8.00 -2.90
N ARG A 215 12.77 -8.80 -3.61
CA ARG A 215 13.07 -8.53 -5.02
C ARG A 215 11.85 -8.73 -5.92
N ILE A 216 11.01 -9.73 -5.65
CA ILE A 216 9.74 -9.93 -6.35
C ILE A 216 8.80 -8.73 -6.14
N VAL A 217 8.61 -8.30 -4.89
CA VAL A 217 7.78 -7.12 -4.57
C VAL A 217 8.27 -5.87 -5.30
N ARG A 218 9.59 -5.70 -5.44
CA ARG A 218 10.22 -4.57 -6.13
C ARG A 218 10.11 -4.64 -7.65
N ASP A 219 10.29 -5.81 -8.25
CA ASP A 219 10.53 -5.93 -9.70
C ASP A 219 9.34 -6.53 -10.48
N ALA A 220 8.35 -7.16 -9.82
CA ALA A 220 7.23 -7.79 -10.51
C ALA A 220 6.35 -6.77 -11.28
N PRO A 221 5.87 -7.12 -12.48
CA PRO A 221 5.05 -6.21 -13.31
C PRO A 221 3.58 -6.13 -12.87
N CYS A 222 3.20 -6.89 -11.83
CA CYS A 222 1.82 -7.11 -11.41
C CYS A 222 1.70 -7.05 -9.88
N ARG A 223 0.50 -7.35 -9.36
CA ARG A 223 0.24 -7.35 -7.92
C ARG A 223 1.12 -8.37 -7.23
N VAL A 224 1.57 -8.09 -6.01
CA VAL A 224 2.33 -9.06 -5.21
C VAL A 224 1.68 -9.22 -3.84
N LEU A 225 1.23 -10.44 -3.53
CA LEU A 225 0.77 -10.82 -2.21
C LEU A 225 1.92 -11.50 -1.46
N VAL A 226 2.38 -10.86 -0.40
CA VAL A 226 3.36 -11.42 0.53
C VAL A 226 2.62 -12.06 1.70
N VAL A 227 2.62 -13.38 1.75
CA VAL A 227 1.89 -14.16 2.75
C VAL A 227 2.72 -14.30 4.04
N ARG A 228 2.11 -13.88 5.15
CA ARG A 228 2.64 -14.00 6.52
C ARG A 228 1.54 -13.82 7.57
N GLY A 229 1.93 -14.02 8.82
CA GLY A 229 1.08 -13.78 9.98
C GLY A 229 0.29 -15.03 10.37
N LYS A 230 -0.62 -14.85 11.32
CA LYS A 230 -1.46 -15.94 11.87
C LYS A 230 -2.78 -16.13 11.11
N HIS A 231 -3.25 -15.08 10.43
CA HIS A 231 -4.51 -15.09 9.70
C HIS A 231 -4.31 -15.67 8.31
N HIS A 232 -5.33 -16.35 7.80
CA HIS A 232 -5.36 -16.81 6.43
C HIS A 232 -5.89 -15.66 5.53
N PRO A 233 -5.12 -15.12 4.57
CA PRO A 233 -5.55 -13.99 3.72
C PRO A 233 -6.82 -14.20 2.90
N ALA A 234 -7.31 -15.43 2.73
CA ALA A 234 -8.63 -15.67 2.14
C ALA A 234 -9.78 -15.42 3.13
N GLU A 235 -9.49 -15.32 4.43
CA GLU A 235 -10.43 -15.04 5.51
C GLU A 235 -9.83 -13.94 6.41
N PRO A 236 -9.59 -12.73 5.87
CA PRO A 236 -8.79 -11.74 6.56
C PRO A 236 -9.52 -11.11 7.76
N GLY A 237 -10.85 -11.27 7.86
CA GLY A 237 -11.72 -10.58 8.82
C GLY A 237 -11.81 -9.08 8.54
N THR A 238 -10.69 -8.38 8.69
CA THR A 238 -10.50 -6.98 8.34
C THR A 238 -9.36 -6.81 7.34
N ILE A 239 -9.60 -6.01 6.30
CA ILE A 239 -8.62 -5.52 5.35
C ILE A 239 -8.27 -4.08 5.71
N VAL A 240 -7.00 -3.75 5.86
CA VAL A 240 -6.53 -2.36 6.03
C VAL A 240 -5.99 -1.84 4.70
N PHE A 241 -6.62 -0.82 4.13
CA PHE A 241 -6.16 -0.20 2.89
C PHE A 241 -5.54 1.17 3.17
N GLY A 242 -4.27 1.33 2.80
CA GLY A 242 -3.58 2.61 2.88
C GLY A 242 -3.79 3.45 1.62
N ASP A 243 -4.49 4.56 1.73
CA ASP A 243 -4.79 5.44 0.60
C ASP A 243 -4.15 6.83 0.78
N ASP A 244 -3.42 7.30 -0.24
CA ASP A 244 -2.89 8.66 -0.29
C ASP A 244 -3.83 9.65 -0.99
N LEU A 245 -5.04 9.19 -1.34
CA LEU A 245 -6.10 9.92 -2.02
C LEU A 245 -5.75 10.41 -3.43
N SER A 246 -4.61 9.97 -4.00
CA SER A 246 -4.19 10.35 -5.35
C SER A 246 -4.95 9.62 -6.45
N GLU A 247 -4.95 10.16 -7.67
CA GLU A 247 -5.49 9.44 -8.84
C GLU A 247 -4.74 8.14 -9.13
N LEU A 248 -3.46 8.07 -8.75
CA LEU A 248 -2.63 6.87 -8.93
C LEU A 248 -3.08 5.71 -8.03
N SER A 249 -3.78 5.99 -6.92
CA SER A 249 -4.29 4.94 -6.03
C SER A 249 -5.61 4.32 -6.50
N LEU A 250 -6.20 4.80 -7.61
CA LEU A 250 -7.48 4.30 -8.14
C LEU A 250 -7.50 2.79 -8.42
N ALA A 251 -6.40 2.21 -8.89
CA ALA A 251 -6.30 0.77 -9.10
C ALA A 251 -6.34 0.00 -7.76
N ALA A 252 -5.58 0.47 -6.77
CA ALA A 252 -5.53 -0.13 -5.44
C ALA A 252 -6.85 0.03 -4.67
N ARG A 253 -7.58 1.12 -4.92
CA ARG A 253 -8.95 1.34 -4.44
C ARG A 253 -9.93 0.30 -4.96
N GLY A 254 -9.93 0.08 -6.28
CA GLY A 254 -10.77 -0.96 -6.90
C GLY A 254 -10.48 -2.33 -6.30
N ASP A 255 -9.20 -2.67 -6.15
CA ASP A 255 -8.81 -3.93 -5.53
C ASP A 255 -9.26 -4.06 -4.08
N ALA A 256 -9.20 -2.97 -3.30
CA ALA A 256 -9.62 -2.98 -1.91
C ALA A 256 -11.13 -3.27 -1.78
N PHE A 257 -11.96 -2.66 -2.62
CA PHE A 257 -13.40 -2.92 -2.63
C PHE A 257 -13.72 -4.33 -3.10
N ASP A 258 -13.15 -4.75 -4.22
CA ASP A 258 -13.43 -6.05 -4.78
C ASP A 258 -12.97 -7.19 -3.85
N LEU A 259 -11.80 -7.07 -3.20
CA LEU A 259 -11.35 -8.05 -2.20
C LEU A 259 -12.23 -8.02 -0.95
N ALA A 260 -12.62 -6.85 -0.47
CA ALA A 260 -13.50 -6.76 0.69
C ALA A 260 -14.84 -7.45 0.41
N HIS A 261 -15.42 -7.23 -0.78
CA HIS A 261 -16.64 -7.87 -1.24
C HIS A 261 -16.48 -9.39 -1.39
N VAL A 262 -15.53 -9.84 -2.22
CA VAL A 262 -15.33 -11.28 -2.52
C VAL A 262 -14.91 -12.08 -1.28
N LEU A 263 -14.14 -11.47 -0.38
CA LEU A 263 -13.69 -12.14 0.83
C LEU A 263 -14.64 -11.98 2.02
N GLY A 264 -15.71 -11.18 1.89
CA GLY A 264 -16.65 -10.89 2.97
C GLY A 264 -15.98 -10.20 4.16
N ALA A 265 -15.06 -9.27 3.88
CA ALA A 265 -14.21 -8.63 4.88
C ALA A 265 -14.61 -7.17 5.11
N ARG A 266 -14.45 -6.69 6.34
CA ARG A 266 -14.53 -5.25 6.65
C ARG A 266 -13.35 -4.53 6.03
N LEU A 267 -13.58 -3.33 5.48
CA LEU A 267 -12.53 -2.49 4.92
C LEU A 267 -12.23 -1.27 5.81
N ASP A 268 -11.02 -1.20 6.33
CA ASP A 268 -10.49 -0.06 7.09
C ASP A 268 -9.60 0.80 6.19
N VAL A 269 -10.10 1.96 5.81
CA VAL A 269 -9.40 2.92 4.93
C VAL A 269 -8.58 3.87 5.79
N VAL A 270 -7.27 3.78 5.68
CA VAL A 270 -6.32 4.59 6.44
C VAL A 270 -5.72 5.64 5.52
N HIS A 271 -6.04 6.90 5.79
CA HIS A 271 -5.39 8.05 5.19
C HIS A 271 -4.52 8.75 6.23
N ALA A 272 -3.31 9.12 5.83
CA ALA A 272 -2.38 9.86 6.67
C ALA A 272 -1.83 11.03 5.86
N PRO A 273 -2.40 12.24 5.99
CA PRO A 273 -2.00 13.38 5.18
C PRO A 273 -0.55 13.74 5.45
N ASP A 274 0.27 13.76 4.39
CA ASP A 274 1.64 14.27 4.47
C ASP A 274 1.59 15.80 4.46
N LEU A 275 1.84 16.39 5.63
CA LEU A 275 1.84 17.83 5.80
C LEU A 275 3.03 18.50 5.10
N GLY A 276 3.98 17.73 4.54
CA GLY A 276 5.22 18.25 3.96
C GLY A 276 6.12 18.93 4.99
N ILE A 277 5.79 18.80 6.28
CA ILE A 277 6.47 19.41 7.40
C ILE A 277 7.16 18.27 8.15
N PRO A 278 8.49 18.32 8.33
CA PRO A 278 9.19 17.34 9.14
C PRO A 278 8.55 17.31 10.53
N TYR A 279 8.00 16.16 10.95
CA TYR A 279 7.33 15.98 12.25
C TYR A 279 8.23 16.35 13.46
N PHE A 280 9.56 16.38 13.27
CA PHE A 280 10.53 16.80 14.28
C PHE A 280 10.92 18.28 14.21
N SER A 281 10.36 19.07 13.29
CA SER A 281 10.60 20.51 13.24
C SER A 281 9.72 21.22 14.25
N SER A 282 10.29 22.20 14.96
CA SER A 282 9.55 23.10 15.85
C SER A 282 8.39 23.83 15.15
N MET A 283 8.39 23.88 13.81
CA MET A 283 7.30 24.40 13.00
C MET A 283 6.00 23.58 13.10
N ALA A 284 6.08 22.25 13.28
CA ALA A 284 4.88 21.41 13.39
C ALA A 284 4.06 21.77 14.65
N LEU A 285 4.72 22.16 15.74
CA LEU A 285 4.08 22.65 16.97
C LEU A 285 3.48 24.06 16.82
N ALA A 286 3.89 24.80 15.79
CA ALA A 286 3.44 26.17 15.53
C ALA A 286 2.26 26.23 14.52
N LEU A 287 1.83 25.09 13.97
CA LEU A 287 0.69 25.05 13.05
C LEU A 287 -0.61 25.30 13.83
N PRO A 288 -1.47 26.22 13.35
CA PRO A 288 -2.77 26.44 13.95
C PRO A 288 -3.62 25.16 13.89
N SER A 289 -4.33 24.82 14.98
CA SER A 289 -5.25 23.68 15.03
C SER A 289 -6.26 23.67 13.87
N ARG A 290 -6.69 24.87 13.43
CA ARG A 290 -7.59 25.06 12.29
C ARG A 290 -7.08 24.45 10.99
N LEU A 291 -5.77 24.49 10.73
CA LEU A 291 -5.20 23.92 9.52
C LEU A 291 -5.32 22.38 9.53
N PHE A 292 -5.11 21.75 10.68
CA PHE A 292 -5.30 20.31 10.83
C PHE A 292 -6.77 19.92 10.70
N ASP A 293 -7.69 20.74 11.22
CA ASP A 293 -9.13 20.50 11.11
C ASP A 293 -9.63 20.68 9.67
N GLU A 294 -9.12 21.67 8.93
CA GLU A 294 -9.39 21.87 7.50
C GLU A 294 -8.90 20.67 6.67
N LEU A 295 -7.64 20.25 6.85
CA LEU A 295 -7.09 19.09 6.15
C LEU A 295 -7.81 17.78 6.49
N ARG A 296 -8.23 17.61 7.75
CA ARG A 296 -9.06 16.48 8.17
C ARG A 296 -10.41 16.51 7.46
N THR A 297 -11.05 17.67 7.37
CA THR A 297 -12.36 17.82 6.73
C THR A 297 -12.26 17.50 5.25
N GLU A 298 -11.29 18.06 4.54
CA GLU A 298 -11.05 17.78 3.12
C GLU A 298 -10.74 16.29 2.88
N SER A 299 -9.86 15.70 3.71
CA SER A 299 -9.57 14.27 3.64
C SER A 299 -10.81 13.40 3.90
N ALA A 300 -11.65 13.80 4.85
CA ALA A 300 -12.89 13.09 5.16
C ALA A 300 -13.86 13.12 3.97
N GLU A 301 -14.05 14.29 3.35
CA GLU A 301 -14.91 14.43 2.17
C GLU A 301 -14.41 13.56 1.00
N GLN A 302 -13.09 13.51 0.77
CA GLN A 302 -12.50 12.66 -0.27
C GLN A 302 -12.67 11.17 0.02
N ILE A 303 -12.48 10.75 1.28
CA ILE A 303 -12.73 9.35 1.68
C ILE A 303 -14.22 9.02 1.59
N ASP A 304 -15.12 9.97 1.90
CA ASP A 304 -16.56 9.78 1.77
C ASP A 304 -16.98 9.60 0.32
N ALA A 305 -16.45 10.42 -0.58
CA ALA A 305 -16.64 10.27 -2.02
C ALA A 305 -16.13 8.90 -2.51
N PHE A 306 -14.98 8.44 -2.00
CA PHE A 306 -14.47 7.10 -2.29
C PHE A 306 -15.40 6.00 -1.75
N ALA A 307 -15.80 6.07 -0.48
CA ALA A 307 -16.64 5.08 0.16
C ALA A 307 -18.03 4.98 -0.49
N ALA A 308 -18.50 6.04 -1.14
CA ALA A 308 -19.75 6.03 -1.91
C ALA A 308 -19.69 5.10 -3.16
N ASP A 309 -18.50 4.83 -3.70
CA ASP A 309 -18.31 3.89 -4.82
C ASP A 309 -18.22 2.42 -4.37
N ALA A 310 -18.24 2.16 -3.06
CA ALA A 310 -18.11 0.81 -2.53
C ALA A 310 -19.35 -0.05 -2.79
N PRO A 311 -19.18 -1.37 -2.97
CA PRO A 311 -20.29 -2.31 -2.94
C PRO A 311 -21.08 -2.19 -1.62
N GLY A 312 -22.41 -2.24 -1.70
CA GLY A 312 -23.29 -1.96 -0.55
C GLY A 312 -23.22 -2.98 0.60
N ASP A 313 -22.56 -4.12 0.38
CA ASP A 313 -22.32 -5.17 1.36
C ASP A 313 -20.94 -5.07 2.04
N VAL A 314 -20.10 -4.11 1.63
CA VAL A 314 -18.80 -3.85 2.25
C VAL A 314 -18.95 -2.84 3.38
N GLU A 315 -18.71 -3.28 4.61
CA GLU A 315 -18.61 -2.37 5.77
C GLU A 315 -17.28 -1.59 5.72
N ILE A 316 -17.36 -0.26 5.70
CA ILE A 316 -16.19 0.63 5.60
C ILE A 316 -16.01 1.44 6.89
N SER A 317 -14.82 1.34 7.48
CA SER A 317 -14.34 2.22 8.53
C SER A 317 -13.29 3.20 7.99
N LYS A 318 -13.41 4.47 8.33
CA LYS A 318 -12.55 5.56 7.84
C LYS A 318 -11.62 6.05 8.93
N VAL A 319 -10.32 6.10 8.67
CA VAL A 319 -9.29 6.47 9.65
C VAL A 319 -8.37 7.55 9.07
N ILE A 320 -8.46 8.77 9.60
CA ILE A 320 -7.53 9.87 9.26
C ILE A 320 -6.50 9.98 10.37
N ALA A 321 -5.29 9.48 10.11
CA ALA A 321 -4.20 9.39 11.07
C ALA A 321 -3.26 10.60 11.01
N HIS A 322 -2.83 11.08 12.18
CA HIS A 322 -1.83 12.15 12.31
C HIS A 322 -0.45 11.52 12.52
N ASP A 323 0.04 10.82 11.51
CA ASP A 323 1.25 10.02 11.59
C ASP A 323 1.89 9.84 10.21
N LYS A 324 3.09 9.28 10.15
CA LYS A 324 3.69 8.82 8.90
C LYS A 324 2.82 7.70 8.30
N PRO A 325 2.49 7.72 7.00
CA PRO A 325 1.53 6.78 6.40
C PRO A 325 1.81 5.30 6.69
N ALA A 326 3.06 4.85 6.51
CA ALA A 326 3.42 3.46 6.78
C ALA A 326 3.26 3.08 8.26
N HIS A 327 3.50 4.02 9.19
CA HIS A 327 3.32 3.76 10.61
C HIS A 327 1.82 3.69 10.96
N ALA A 328 1.02 4.63 10.45
CA ALA A 328 -0.44 4.60 10.61
C ALA A 328 -1.07 3.29 10.13
N ILE A 329 -0.66 2.81 8.96
CA ILE A 329 -1.15 1.54 8.39
C ILE A 329 -0.75 0.36 9.29
N CYS A 330 0.53 0.25 9.66
CA CYS A 330 1.00 -0.86 10.50
C CYS A 330 0.38 -0.85 11.90
N GLU A 331 0.18 0.32 12.50
CA GLU A 331 -0.50 0.43 13.80
C GLU A 331 -1.97 0.07 13.68
N ARG A 332 -2.66 0.49 12.60
CA ARG A 332 -4.05 0.09 12.39
C ARG A 332 -4.19 -1.42 12.23
N VAL A 333 -3.30 -2.05 11.45
CA VAL A 333 -3.24 -3.51 11.29
C VAL A 333 -3.19 -4.22 12.65
N LYS A 334 -2.39 -3.73 13.61
CA LYS A 334 -2.31 -4.31 14.95
C LYS A 334 -3.58 -4.05 15.77
N GLN A 335 -4.10 -2.82 15.71
CA GLN A 335 -5.28 -2.40 16.51
C GLN A 335 -6.53 -3.20 16.19
N VAL A 336 -6.72 -3.57 14.92
CA VAL A 336 -7.90 -4.32 14.46
C VAL A 336 -7.61 -5.78 14.18
N ASP A 337 -6.39 -6.24 14.50
CA ASP A 337 -5.91 -7.59 14.21
C ASP A 337 -6.17 -8.01 12.74
N ALA A 338 -5.86 -7.11 11.80
CA ALA A 338 -6.18 -7.27 10.38
C ALA A 338 -5.48 -8.51 9.77
N GLY A 339 -6.18 -9.24 8.90
CA GLY A 339 -5.61 -10.37 8.17
C GLY A 339 -4.90 -9.99 6.88
N LEU A 340 -5.19 -8.81 6.33
CA LEU A 340 -4.60 -8.31 5.08
C LEU A 340 -4.42 -6.80 5.12
N ALA A 341 -3.28 -6.31 4.61
CA ALA A 341 -3.10 -4.90 4.29
C ALA A 341 -2.92 -4.72 2.77
N ILE A 342 -3.49 -3.65 2.21
CA ILE A 342 -3.38 -3.29 0.80
C ILE A 342 -2.72 -1.93 0.68
N VAL A 343 -1.71 -1.82 -0.19
CA VAL A 343 -1.00 -0.57 -0.48
C VAL A 343 -0.68 -0.46 -1.97
N GLY A 344 -0.85 0.73 -2.54
CA GLY A 344 -0.42 1.04 -3.91
C GLY A 344 1.07 1.43 -3.98
N THR A 345 1.70 1.23 -5.13
CA THR A 345 3.00 1.83 -5.44
C THR A 345 2.84 3.20 -6.09
N ARG A 346 3.65 4.18 -5.67
CA ARG A 346 3.67 5.51 -6.30
C ARG A 346 4.50 5.50 -7.57
N SER A 347 3.87 5.86 -8.70
CA SER A 347 4.54 6.24 -9.94
C SER A 347 4.92 7.73 -9.90
N LEU A 348 5.91 8.09 -9.10
CA LEU A 348 6.47 9.44 -9.18
C LEU A 348 7.60 9.41 -10.22
N THR A 349 7.34 10.05 -11.36
CA THR A 349 8.21 10.35 -12.52
C THR A 349 8.25 9.31 -13.63
N ASP A 350 7.93 9.78 -14.84
CA ASP A 350 8.21 9.18 -16.16
C ASP A 350 9.73 8.96 -16.37
N LEU A 351 10.31 8.07 -15.58
CA LEU A 351 11.69 7.59 -15.72
C LEU A 351 11.67 6.07 -15.59
N GLU A 352 11.14 5.39 -16.60
CA GLU A 352 11.33 3.97 -16.99
C GLU A 352 11.28 2.87 -15.92
N ARG A 353 11.02 3.16 -14.63
CA ARG A 353 11.02 2.21 -13.51
C ARG A 353 10.04 2.63 -12.41
N VAL A 354 9.00 1.81 -12.20
CA VAL A 354 8.15 1.88 -11.01
C VAL A 354 8.95 1.40 -9.80
N LEU A 355 9.42 2.34 -8.98
CA LEU A 355 10.09 2.02 -7.72
C LEU A 355 9.04 1.63 -6.66
N LEU A 356 9.38 0.64 -5.82
CA LEU A 356 8.60 0.32 -4.63
C LEU A 356 8.58 1.56 -3.73
N GLY A 357 7.46 2.27 -3.71
CA GLY A 357 7.30 3.51 -2.93
C GLY A 357 7.64 3.28 -1.45
N SER A 358 8.14 4.33 -0.77
CA SER A 358 8.62 4.23 0.61
C SER A 358 7.56 3.75 1.61
N VAL A 359 6.28 4.01 1.35
CA VAL A 359 5.17 3.52 2.16
C VAL A 359 4.99 2.01 1.97
N ALA A 360 4.92 1.54 0.72
CA ALA A 360 4.78 0.12 0.40
C ALA A 360 5.95 -0.70 0.94
N ASP A 361 7.19 -0.25 0.75
CA ASP A 361 8.39 -0.93 1.29
C ASP A 361 8.30 -1.09 2.82
N ARG A 362 7.97 -0.02 3.55
CA ARG A 362 7.86 -0.06 5.01
C ARG A 362 6.70 -0.93 5.48
N VAL A 363 5.54 -0.90 4.81
CA VAL A 363 4.38 -1.74 5.18
C VAL A 363 4.68 -3.21 4.94
N VAL A 364 5.31 -3.56 3.81
CA VAL A 364 5.71 -4.95 3.52
C VAL A 364 6.73 -5.46 4.54
N ARG A 365 7.65 -4.62 5.02
CA ARG A 365 8.65 -5.02 6.03
C ARG A 365 8.10 -5.11 7.47
N HIS A 366 7.09 -4.31 7.81
CA HIS A 366 6.73 -4.11 9.22
C HIS A 366 5.30 -4.50 9.60
N ALA A 367 4.39 -4.70 8.65
CA ALA A 367 3.05 -5.17 8.98
C ALA A 367 3.08 -6.58 9.58
N THR A 368 2.23 -6.85 10.56
CA THR A 368 2.15 -8.16 11.22
C THR A 368 1.26 -9.15 10.47
N CYS A 369 0.58 -8.70 9.41
CA CYS A 369 -0.31 -9.47 8.54
C CYS A 369 0.27 -9.63 7.13
N SER A 370 -0.43 -10.37 6.28
CA SER A 370 -0.12 -10.44 4.85
C SER A 370 -0.33 -9.08 4.18
N VAL A 371 0.43 -8.81 3.12
CA VAL A 371 0.39 -7.51 2.42
C VAL A 371 0.26 -7.72 0.92
N LEU A 372 -0.77 -7.11 0.33
CA LEU A 372 -0.95 -6.99 -1.11
C LEU A 372 -0.40 -5.64 -1.58
N VAL A 373 0.58 -5.68 -2.48
CA VAL A 373 1.13 -4.50 -3.15
C VAL A 373 0.52 -4.40 -4.53
N VAL A 374 -0.16 -3.29 -4.80
CA VAL A 374 -0.81 -2.98 -6.09
C VAL A 374 0.07 -2.02 -6.89
N ARG A 375 0.18 -2.26 -8.21
CA ARG A 375 1.06 -1.51 -9.11
C ARG A 375 0.37 -0.32 -9.78
#